data_AF-U9UL46-F1
#
_entry.id   AF-U9UL46-F1
#
_cell.length_a   1.000
_cell.length_b   1.000
_cell.length_c   1.000
_cell.angle_alpha   90.00
_cell.angle_beta   90.00
_cell.angle_gamma   90.00
#
_symmetry.space_group_name_H-M   'P 1'
#
loop_
_entity.id
_entity.type
_entity.pdbx_description
1 polymer ?
#
loop_
_entity_poly.entity_id
_entity_poly.type
_entity_poly.pdbx_seq_one_letter_code
_entity_poly.pdbx_strand_id
1 'polypeptide(L)'
;MAKHTLDDAKQIALTRGGKCLSTEYKNNKSPLLWICKNQHKWYAKFDNIVNKCSWCPYCSKYKRENLCRQILTKYLGPPSENRKPDFLKTPEHSMGLQLDIPYYHYGFAIEVQGEQHDKYIEFFHRGDPNNFIRQQELCKENCIELKYVWYYEDLHIVIPEYLRELGLIQ
;
A
#
# COMPACT_ATOMS: atom_id res chain seq x y z
N MET A 1 -17.84 -2.13 -31.16
CA MET A 1 -16.91 -2.32 -30.01
C MET A 1 -15.93 -3.42 -30.39
N ALA A 2 -14.62 -3.20 -30.26
CA ALA A 2 -13.64 -4.23 -30.57
C ALA A 2 -13.87 -5.46 -29.69
N LYS A 3 -13.95 -6.63 -30.30
CA LYS A 3 -14.20 -7.89 -29.60
C LYS A 3 -12.87 -8.39 -29.03
N HIS A 4 -12.69 -8.28 -27.72
CA HIS A 4 -11.51 -8.80 -27.05
C HIS A 4 -11.45 -10.33 -27.14
N THR A 5 -10.23 -10.85 -27.17
CA THR A 5 -9.87 -12.25 -27.33
C THR A 5 -9.10 -12.77 -26.11
N LEU A 6 -8.89 -14.08 -26.06
CA LEU A 6 -8.01 -14.69 -25.05
C LEU A 6 -6.55 -14.19 -25.20
N ASP A 7 -6.11 -13.91 -26.43
CA ASP A 7 -4.76 -13.42 -26.67
C ASP A 7 -4.56 -12.01 -26.14
N ASP A 8 -5.59 -11.15 -26.17
CA ASP A 8 -5.55 -9.84 -25.49
C ASP A 8 -5.33 -10.01 -23.97
N ALA A 9 -5.97 -11.02 -23.37
CA ALA A 9 -5.78 -11.36 -21.95
C ALA A 9 -4.37 -11.88 -21.65
N LYS A 10 -3.78 -12.67 -22.56
CA LYS A 10 -2.39 -13.14 -22.40
C LYS A 10 -1.39 -11.99 -22.57
N GLN A 11 -1.59 -11.14 -23.57
CA GLN A 11 -0.72 -9.99 -23.84
C GLN A 11 -0.74 -9.01 -22.68
N ILE A 12 -1.91 -8.64 -22.17
CA ILE A 12 -1.98 -7.72 -21.02
C ILE A 12 -1.39 -8.31 -19.74
N ALA A 13 -1.48 -9.64 -19.58
CA ALA A 13 -0.82 -10.28 -18.46
C ALA A 13 0.70 -10.21 -18.60
N LEU A 14 1.22 -10.47 -19.79
CA LEU A 14 2.65 -10.42 -20.10
C LEU A 14 3.23 -9.02 -19.87
N THR A 15 2.55 -7.97 -20.36
CA THR A 15 2.99 -6.56 -20.15
C THR A 15 3.01 -6.17 -18.68
N ARG A 16 2.24 -6.85 -17.82
CA ARG A 16 2.21 -6.65 -16.36
C ARG A 16 3.06 -7.65 -15.58
N GLY A 17 3.97 -8.35 -16.26
CA GLY A 17 4.89 -9.31 -15.66
C GLY A 17 4.19 -10.55 -15.10
N GLY A 18 3.04 -10.93 -15.67
CA GLY A 18 2.27 -12.10 -15.26
C GLY A 18 1.83 -12.96 -16.45
N LYS A 19 0.92 -13.90 -16.20
CA LYS A 19 0.31 -14.73 -17.24
C LYS A 19 -1.20 -14.86 -17.01
N CYS A 20 -1.96 -14.97 -18.09
CA CYS A 20 -3.33 -15.48 -18.04
C CYS A 20 -3.25 -17.00 -18.14
N LEU A 21 -3.80 -17.71 -17.15
CA LEU A 21 -3.80 -19.17 -17.05
C LEU A 21 -5.10 -19.78 -17.60
N SER A 22 -6.12 -18.97 -17.90
CA SER A 22 -7.34 -19.45 -18.54
C SER A 22 -7.08 -19.94 -19.96
N THR A 23 -7.74 -21.03 -20.33
CA THR A 23 -7.73 -21.61 -21.68
C THR A 23 -8.89 -21.10 -22.55
N GLU A 24 -9.89 -20.48 -21.93
CA GLU A 24 -11.10 -19.99 -22.61
C GLU A 24 -11.40 -18.54 -22.24
N TYR A 25 -11.95 -17.79 -23.21
CA TYR A 25 -12.44 -16.44 -23.03
C TYR A 25 -13.89 -16.34 -23.52
N LYS A 26 -14.84 -16.17 -22.58
CA LYS A 26 -16.27 -16.06 -22.90
C LYS A 26 -16.69 -14.62 -23.20
N ASN A 27 -16.32 -13.69 -22.32
CA ASN A 27 -16.55 -12.25 -22.45
C ASN A 27 -15.72 -11.50 -21.39
N ASN A 28 -15.77 -10.16 -21.40
CA ASN A 28 -14.99 -9.33 -20.47
C ASN A 28 -15.49 -9.34 -19.02
N LYS A 29 -16.71 -9.85 -18.77
CA LYS A 29 -17.33 -9.95 -17.44
C LYS A 29 -17.13 -11.33 -16.80
N SER A 30 -16.76 -12.34 -17.58
CA SER A 30 -16.43 -13.67 -17.06
C SER A 30 -15.06 -13.65 -16.36
N PRO A 31 -14.92 -14.35 -15.22
CA PRO A 31 -13.65 -14.44 -14.52
C PRO A 31 -12.64 -15.25 -15.34
N LEU A 32 -11.41 -14.74 -15.41
CA LEU A 32 -10.23 -15.43 -15.92
C LEU A 32 -9.28 -15.68 -14.76
N LEU A 33 -8.46 -16.73 -14.87
CA LEU A 33 -7.40 -17.05 -13.92
C LEU A 33 -6.10 -16.36 -14.36
N TRP A 34 -5.47 -15.65 -13.43
CA TRP A 34 -4.26 -14.86 -13.65
C TRP A 34 -3.15 -15.29 -12.69
N ILE A 35 -1.89 -15.02 -13.04
CA ILE A 35 -0.72 -15.17 -12.15
C ILE A 35 0.23 -13.97 -12.31
N CYS A 36 0.73 -13.38 -11.21
CA CYS A 36 1.72 -12.27 -11.23
C CYS A 36 3.14 -12.83 -11.20
N LYS A 37 4.16 -11.99 -11.44
CA LYS A 37 5.59 -12.37 -11.31
C LYS A 37 5.93 -13.06 -9.99
N ASN A 38 5.20 -12.71 -8.91
CA ASN A 38 5.37 -13.29 -7.58
C ASN A 38 4.55 -14.59 -7.38
N GLN A 39 4.13 -15.26 -8.47
CA GLN A 39 3.44 -16.55 -8.50
C GLN A 39 2.07 -16.62 -7.80
N HIS A 40 1.49 -15.49 -7.39
CA HIS A 40 0.13 -15.47 -6.84
C HIS A 40 -0.90 -15.68 -7.94
N LYS A 41 -1.81 -16.64 -7.76
CA LYS A 41 -2.92 -16.92 -8.68
C LYS A 41 -4.21 -16.30 -8.18
N TRP A 42 -4.99 -15.63 -9.03
CA TRP A 42 -6.29 -15.08 -8.67
C TRP A 42 -7.28 -15.10 -9.83
N TYR A 43 -8.58 -15.05 -9.50
CA TYR A 43 -9.63 -14.85 -10.49
C TYR A 43 -9.99 -13.37 -10.59
N ALA A 44 -10.03 -12.84 -11.81
CA ALA A 44 -10.51 -11.49 -12.08
C ALA A 44 -11.13 -11.40 -13.47
N LYS A 45 -12.09 -10.49 -13.62
CA LYS A 45 -12.72 -10.15 -14.91
C LYS A 45 -11.72 -9.40 -15.77
N PHE A 46 -11.69 -9.67 -17.07
CA PHE A 46 -10.85 -8.92 -18.01
C PHE A 46 -11.13 -7.41 -17.96
N ASP A 47 -12.40 -7.02 -17.81
CA ASP A 47 -12.83 -5.63 -17.60
C ASP A 47 -12.15 -4.95 -16.39
N ASN A 48 -12.01 -5.65 -15.26
CA ASN A 48 -11.32 -5.12 -14.08
C ASN A 48 -9.83 -4.87 -14.37
N ILE A 49 -9.22 -5.71 -15.21
CA ILE A 49 -7.79 -5.63 -15.54
C ILE A 49 -7.51 -4.50 -16.54
N VAL A 50 -8.37 -4.29 -17.53
CA VAL A 50 -8.18 -3.28 -18.58
C VAL A 50 -8.74 -1.92 -18.15
N ASN A 51 -10.02 -1.85 -17.75
CA ASN A 51 -10.73 -0.59 -17.57
C ASN A 51 -10.59 -0.02 -16.15
N LYS A 52 -10.42 -0.88 -15.14
CA LYS A 52 -10.22 -0.45 -13.75
C LYS A 52 -8.76 -0.44 -13.32
N CYS A 53 -7.84 -0.75 -14.24
CA CYS A 53 -6.39 -0.83 -13.99
C CYS A 53 -6.01 -1.67 -12.76
N SER A 54 -6.85 -2.64 -12.38
CA SER A 54 -6.57 -3.53 -11.25
C SER A 54 -5.61 -4.65 -11.69
N TRP A 55 -4.81 -5.14 -10.74
CA TRP A 55 -3.89 -6.25 -10.99
C TRP A 55 -3.96 -7.25 -9.83
N CYS A 56 -2.90 -8.02 -9.62
CA CYS A 56 -2.85 -9.02 -8.59
C CYS A 56 -3.14 -8.41 -7.20
N PRO A 57 -4.22 -8.84 -6.53
CA PRO A 57 -4.60 -8.30 -5.22
C PRO A 57 -3.60 -8.66 -4.13
N TYR A 58 -2.83 -9.72 -4.34
CA TYR A 58 -1.75 -10.14 -3.44
C TYR A 58 -0.45 -9.38 -3.69
N CYS A 59 -0.27 -8.83 -4.90
CA CYS A 59 0.87 -7.99 -5.25
C CYS A 59 0.55 -6.49 -5.00
N SER A 60 -0.70 -6.07 -4.75
CA SER A 60 -1.09 -4.65 -4.74
C SER A 60 -0.95 -3.97 -3.38
N LYS A 61 -0.30 -2.80 -3.40
CA LYS A 61 -0.26 -1.62 -2.49
C LYS A 61 -0.27 -1.78 -0.96
N TYR A 62 -1.03 -2.71 -0.40
CA TYR A 62 -1.26 -2.82 1.05
C TYR A 62 -0.77 -4.14 1.66
N LYS A 63 -0.08 -5.04 0.94
CA LYS A 63 0.42 -6.30 1.57
C LYS A 63 1.41 -6.01 2.71
N ARG A 64 2.33 -5.08 2.50
CA ARG A 64 3.29 -4.69 3.53
C ARG A 64 2.61 -3.92 4.67
N GLU A 65 1.73 -2.96 4.36
CA GLU A 65 0.89 -2.28 5.36
C GLU A 65 0.05 -3.28 6.18
N ASN A 66 -0.62 -4.23 5.52
CA ASN A 66 -1.44 -5.23 6.19
C ASN A 66 -0.60 -6.18 7.05
N LEU A 67 0.61 -6.55 6.60
CA LEU A 67 1.50 -7.38 7.38
C LEU A 67 2.04 -6.62 8.60
N CYS A 68 2.40 -5.33 8.44
CA CYS A 68 2.71 -4.45 9.55
C CYS A 68 1.54 -4.37 10.53
N ARG A 69 0.31 -4.14 10.05
CA ARG A 69 -0.91 -4.12 10.88
C ARG A 69 -1.08 -5.43 11.64
N GLN A 70 -0.91 -6.58 10.98
CA GLN A 70 -1.07 -7.88 11.62
C GLN A 70 -0.03 -8.12 12.72
N ILE A 71 1.24 -7.72 12.48
CA ILE A 71 2.31 -7.85 13.46
C ILE A 71 2.06 -6.90 14.64
N LEU A 72 1.84 -5.61 14.38
CA LEU A 72 1.55 -4.61 15.41
C LEU A 72 0.32 -4.97 16.23
N THR A 73 -0.73 -5.51 15.60
CA THR A 73 -1.96 -5.96 16.29
C THR A 73 -1.67 -7.07 17.30
N LYS A 74 -0.68 -7.94 17.07
CA LYS A 74 -0.29 -8.96 18.04
C LYS A 74 0.33 -8.36 19.30
N TYR A 75 1.01 -7.22 19.19
CA TYR A 75 1.68 -6.57 20.31
C TYR A 75 0.78 -5.55 21.03
N LEU A 76 0.04 -4.74 20.28
CA LEU A 76 -0.64 -3.55 20.79
C LEU A 76 -2.17 -3.57 20.59
N GLY A 77 -2.72 -4.59 19.93
CA GLY A 77 -4.10 -4.57 19.47
C GLY A 77 -4.31 -3.69 18.22
N PRO A 78 -5.56 -3.48 17.78
CA PRO A 78 -5.84 -2.81 16.51
C PRO A 78 -5.36 -1.34 16.53
N PRO A 79 -4.89 -0.82 15.38
CA PRO A 79 -4.52 0.59 15.25
C PRO A 79 -5.74 1.51 15.32
N SER A 80 -5.49 2.81 15.45
CA SER A 80 -6.54 3.84 15.40
C SER A 80 -7.27 3.82 14.05
N GLU A 81 -8.60 3.89 14.08
CA GLU A 81 -9.44 3.87 12.88
C GLU A 81 -9.24 5.12 12.00
N ASN A 82 -9.05 6.28 12.65
CA ASN A 82 -8.86 7.54 11.94
C ASN A 82 -7.45 7.67 11.35
N ARG A 83 -7.32 7.45 10.04
CA ARG A 83 -6.06 7.62 9.30
C ARG A 83 -5.79 9.06 8.84
N LYS A 84 -6.74 9.99 8.98
CA LYS A 84 -6.62 11.39 8.54
C LYS A 84 -7.03 12.33 9.69
N PRO A 85 -6.17 12.46 10.70
CA PRO A 85 -6.47 13.27 11.86
C PRO A 85 -6.52 14.76 11.51
N ASP A 86 -7.30 15.53 12.26
CA ASP A 86 -7.55 16.94 11.96
C ASP A 86 -6.27 17.79 12.00
N PHE A 87 -5.29 17.42 12.83
CA PHE A 87 -4.01 18.12 12.93
C PHE A 87 -3.15 17.98 11.66
N LEU A 88 -3.51 17.06 10.74
CA LEU A 88 -2.86 16.92 9.44
C LEU A 88 -3.58 17.69 8.32
N LYS A 89 -4.60 18.50 8.63
CA LYS A 89 -5.24 19.40 7.66
C LYS A 89 -4.37 20.62 7.41
N THR A 90 -4.18 20.95 6.13
CA THR A 90 -3.51 22.19 5.70
C THR A 90 -4.41 22.96 4.73
N PRO A 91 -4.14 24.24 4.45
CA PRO A 91 -4.83 24.98 3.40
C PRO A 91 -4.79 24.26 2.03
N GLU A 92 -3.67 23.58 1.73
CA GLU A 92 -3.45 22.81 0.51
C GLU A 92 -4.13 21.42 0.56
N HIS A 93 -4.31 20.87 1.77
CA HIS A 93 -4.91 19.57 2.04
C HIS A 93 -6.05 19.68 3.06
N SER A 94 -7.16 20.27 2.64
CA SER A 94 -8.34 20.49 3.50
C SER A 94 -8.93 19.19 4.08
N MET A 95 -8.69 18.05 3.43
CA MET A 95 -9.09 16.71 3.88
C MET A 95 -8.06 16.00 4.78
N GLY A 96 -6.92 16.64 5.04
CA GLY A 96 -5.83 16.08 5.84
C GLY A 96 -4.92 15.13 5.07
N LEU A 97 -3.63 15.14 5.46
CA LEU A 97 -2.69 14.09 5.08
C LEU A 97 -3.05 12.77 5.78
N GLN A 98 -2.68 11.66 5.15
CA GLN A 98 -3.02 10.32 5.63
C GLN A 98 -1.82 9.65 6.26
N LEU A 99 -2.02 9.06 7.43
CA LEU A 99 -1.07 8.14 8.07
C LEU A 99 -1.40 6.71 7.69
N ASP A 100 -0.38 5.87 7.53
CA ASP A 100 -0.58 4.48 7.18
C ASP A 100 -1.15 3.67 8.33
N ILE A 101 -0.43 3.54 9.44
CA ILE A 101 -0.87 2.75 10.60
C ILE A 101 -0.70 3.57 11.88
N PRO A 102 -1.71 4.39 12.24
CA PRO A 102 -1.63 5.24 13.42
C PRO A 102 -1.95 4.47 14.72
N TYR A 103 -1.19 4.75 15.77
CA TYR A 103 -1.39 4.29 17.15
C TYR A 103 -1.36 5.52 18.07
N TYR A 104 -2.34 6.42 17.95
CA TYR A 104 -2.32 7.71 18.66
C TYR A 104 -2.22 7.58 20.18
N HIS A 105 -2.83 6.53 20.76
CA HIS A 105 -2.74 6.30 22.20
C HIS A 105 -1.29 6.06 22.68
N TYR A 106 -0.46 5.51 21.80
CA TYR A 106 0.96 5.25 22.04
C TYR A 106 1.87 6.34 21.47
N GLY A 107 1.30 7.42 20.90
CA GLY A 107 2.09 8.54 20.39
C GLY A 107 2.92 8.25 19.15
N PHE A 108 2.55 7.28 18.31
CA PHE A 108 3.29 6.98 17.08
C PHE A 108 2.42 6.55 15.90
N ALA A 109 2.99 6.58 14.70
CA ALA A 109 2.43 5.97 13.50
C ALA A 109 3.51 5.31 12.65
N ILE A 110 3.15 4.22 11.97
CA ILE A 110 4.03 3.55 11.00
C ILE A 110 3.68 4.03 9.60
N GLU A 111 4.69 4.48 8.86
CA GLU A 111 4.63 4.86 7.44
C GLU A 111 5.32 3.79 6.60
N VAL A 112 4.59 3.14 5.67
CA VAL A 112 5.12 2.00 4.92
C VAL A 112 5.65 2.46 3.57
N GLN A 113 6.98 2.46 3.45
CA GLN A 113 7.67 2.98 2.28
C GLN A 113 7.92 1.89 1.24
N GLY A 114 7.39 2.09 0.03
CA GLY A 114 7.59 1.18 -1.11
C GLY A 114 8.92 1.42 -1.84
N GLU A 115 9.28 0.50 -2.74
CA GLU A 115 10.43 0.61 -3.66
C GLU A 115 10.41 1.90 -4.51
N GLN A 116 9.23 2.49 -4.65
CA GLN A 116 8.98 3.74 -5.38
C GLN A 116 9.43 5.00 -4.62
N HIS A 117 9.83 4.92 -3.34
CA HIS A 117 10.41 6.05 -2.59
C HIS A 117 11.94 6.08 -2.61
N ASP A 118 12.59 5.01 -3.08
CA ASP A 118 14.04 4.94 -3.26
C ASP A 118 14.50 5.77 -4.49
N LYS A 119 13.56 6.12 -5.37
CA LYS A 119 13.75 7.03 -6.49
C LYS A 119 12.69 8.13 -6.35
N TYR A 120 13.10 9.40 -6.32
CA TYR A 120 12.15 10.52 -6.36
C TYR A 120 11.26 10.37 -7.61
N ILE A 121 9.96 10.16 -7.42
CA ILE A 121 8.99 10.09 -8.52
C ILE A 121 8.00 11.24 -8.32
N GLU A 122 8.13 12.27 -9.15
CA GLU A 122 7.33 13.51 -9.16
C GLU A 122 5.81 13.27 -9.05
N PHE A 123 5.31 12.18 -9.64
CA PHE A 123 3.90 11.76 -9.59
C PHE A 123 3.39 11.47 -8.16
N PHE A 124 4.21 10.88 -7.30
CA PHE A 124 3.84 10.59 -5.91
C PHE A 124 4.04 11.79 -4.98
N HIS A 125 4.92 12.73 -5.37
CA HIS A 125 5.14 13.99 -4.64
C HIS A 125 4.26 15.15 -5.13
N ARG A 126 3.46 14.93 -6.20
CA ARG A 126 2.71 15.98 -6.92
C ARG A 126 3.54 17.24 -7.19
N GLY A 127 4.84 17.05 -7.44
CA GLY A 127 5.78 18.14 -7.68
C GLY A 127 6.26 18.93 -6.45
N ASP A 128 5.82 18.65 -5.22
CA ASP A 128 6.29 19.37 -4.02
C ASP A 128 6.92 18.45 -2.97
N PRO A 129 8.27 18.42 -2.86
CA PRO A 129 8.97 17.68 -1.81
C PRO A 129 8.65 18.17 -0.39
N ASN A 130 8.09 19.37 -0.22
CA ASN A 130 7.75 19.93 1.09
C ASN A 130 6.55 19.24 1.77
N ASN A 131 5.71 18.52 1.02
CA ASN A 131 4.56 17.81 1.61
C ASN A 131 4.99 16.75 2.63
N PHE A 132 6.14 16.11 2.40
CA PHE A 132 6.71 15.14 3.32
C PHE A 132 7.28 15.79 4.59
N ILE A 133 7.96 16.93 4.43
CA ILE A 133 8.52 17.72 5.53
C ILE A 133 7.40 18.22 6.44
N ARG A 134 6.33 18.76 5.83
CA ARG A 134 5.19 19.30 6.57
C ARG A 134 4.42 18.23 7.36
N GLN A 135 4.29 17.01 6.81
CA GLN A 135 3.70 15.90 7.54
C GLN A 135 4.49 15.56 8.81
N GLN A 136 5.82 15.51 8.70
CA GLN A 136 6.70 15.24 9.84
C GLN A 136 6.60 16.32 10.90
N GLU A 137 6.59 17.60 10.50
CA GLU A 137 6.44 18.73 11.41
C GLU A 137 5.12 18.66 12.17
N LEU A 138 4.00 18.50 11.46
CA LEU A 138 2.67 18.42 12.09
C LEU A 138 2.55 17.20 13.02
N CYS A 139 3.11 16.06 12.66
CA CYS A 139 3.17 14.89 13.55
C CYS A 139 3.98 15.19 14.82
N LYS A 140 5.17 15.80 14.68
CA LYS A 140 6.04 16.17 15.80
C LYS A 140 5.37 17.17 16.75
N GLU A 141 4.70 18.19 16.21
CA GLU A 141 3.94 19.19 16.99
C GLU A 141 2.81 18.56 17.81
N ASN A 142 2.28 17.42 17.35
CA ASN A 142 1.19 16.69 17.99
C ASN A 142 1.68 15.45 18.77
N CYS A 143 2.98 15.39 19.09
CA CYS A 143 3.61 14.28 19.82
C CYS A 143 3.36 12.91 19.18
N ILE A 144 3.32 12.85 17.84
CA ILE A 144 3.24 11.62 17.06
C ILE A 144 4.60 11.36 16.41
N GLU A 145 5.30 10.32 16.88
CA GLU A 145 6.54 9.85 16.27
C GLU A 145 6.24 9.02 15.01
N LEU A 146 6.88 9.36 13.89
CA LEU A 146 6.77 8.59 12.65
C LEU A 146 7.89 7.55 12.58
N LYS A 147 7.52 6.29 12.43
CA LYS A 147 8.44 5.17 12.20
C LYS A 147 8.27 4.66 10.77
N TYR A 148 9.37 4.57 10.03
CA TYR A 148 9.33 4.24 8.60
C TYR A 148 9.68 2.78 8.36
N VAL A 149 8.84 2.04 7.65
CA VAL A 149 9.11 0.65 7.33
C VAL A 149 9.34 0.49 5.83
N TRP A 150 10.59 0.29 5.44
CA TRP A 150 11.06 0.21 4.06
C TRP A 150 10.79 -1.15 3.45
N TYR A 151 10.48 -1.20 2.14
CA TYR A 151 10.08 -2.43 1.45
C TYR A 151 11.04 -3.63 1.58
N TYR A 152 12.33 -3.38 1.78
CA TYR A 152 13.37 -4.41 1.90
C TYR A 152 13.59 -4.94 3.33
N GLU A 153 13.07 -4.27 4.36
CA GLU A 153 13.29 -4.68 5.75
C GLU A 153 12.50 -5.94 6.12
N ASP A 154 13.03 -6.70 7.07
CA ASP A 154 12.28 -7.78 7.71
C ASP A 154 11.36 -7.19 8.79
N LEU A 155 10.05 -7.33 8.58
CA LEU A 155 9.01 -6.83 9.48
C LEU A 155 9.06 -7.45 10.87
N HIS A 156 9.51 -8.71 10.98
CA HIS A 156 9.63 -9.40 12.26
C HIS A 156 10.83 -8.92 13.08
N ILE A 157 11.73 -8.16 12.48
CA ILE A 157 12.89 -7.55 13.13
C ILE A 157 12.59 -6.07 13.43
N VAL A 158 12.28 -5.30 12.38
CA VAL A 158 12.17 -3.83 12.49
C VAL A 158 10.99 -3.38 13.36
N ILE A 159 9.84 -4.08 13.32
CA ILE A 159 8.69 -3.69 14.15
C ILE A 159 9.00 -3.88 15.64
N PRO A 160 9.47 -5.05 16.12
CA PRO A 160 9.88 -5.18 17.51
C PRO A 160 10.98 -4.21 17.94
N GLU A 161 11.92 -3.85 17.06
CA GLU A 161 12.94 -2.83 17.36
C GLU A 161 12.30 -1.47 17.64
N TYR A 162 11.41 -0.99 16.77
CA TYR A 162 10.68 0.26 17.01
C TYR A 162 9.84 0.22 18.29
N LEU A 163 9.19 -0.91 18.57
CA LEU A 163 8.40 -1.05 19.79
C LEU A 163 9.29 -1.02 21.05
N ARG A 164 10.51 -1.59 21.02
CA ARG A 164 11.48 -1.50 22.11
C ARG A 164 12.03 -0.08 22.28
N GLU A 165 12.35 0.60 21.20
CA GLU A 165 12.80 2.01 21.23
C GLU A 165 11.75 2.92 21.88
N LEU A 166 10.47 2.67 21.58
CA LEU A 166 9.33 3.39 22.16
C LEU A 166 9.00 2.94 23.59
N GLY A 167 9.71 1.94 24.14
CA GLY A 167 9.46 1.39 25.48
C GLY A 167 8.11 0.65 25.62
N LEU A 168 7.53 0.20 24.51
CA LEU A 168 6.21 -0.45 24.47
C LEU A 168 6.28 -1.97 24.73
N ILE A 169 7.45 -2.57 24.49
CA ILE A 169 7.74 -3.98 24.76
C ILE A 169 9.15 -4.12 25.36
N GLN A 170 9.41 -5.25 26.04
CA GLN A 170 10.74 -5.63 26.54
C GLN A 170 11.64 -6.24 25.45
#